data_AF-A0A2G2LMD5-F1
#
_entry.id   AF-A0A2G2LMD5-F1
#
_cell.length_a   1.000
_cell.length_b   1.000
_cell.length_c   1.000
_cell.angle_alpha   90.00
_cell.angle_beta   90.00
_cell.angle_gamma   90.00
#
_symmetry.space_group_name_H-M   'P 1'
#
loop_
_entity.id
_entity.type
_entity.pdbx_description
1 polymer ?
#
loop_
_entity_poly.entity_id
_entity_poly.type
_entity_poly.pdbx_seq_one_letter_code
_entity_poly.pdbx_strand_id
1 'polypeptide(L)'
;MLRKYPEGLEIKCTIGNIKTGANLRAGESRISQLTGVTWQAHHREVAELLGLVWDFVNSDNNFNYPTITAAFYSNNLIQDDWGKITGTTGRNTKVTGMAASGRIKMGQGCIALIDNQPYVQKYSSTFKMV
;
A
#
# COMPACT_ATOMS: atom_id res chain seq x y z
N MET A 1 21.40 13.85 2.15
CA MET A 1 21.81 13.32 0.83
C MET A 1 20.76 12.28 0.46
N LEU A 2 19.75 12.67 -0.32
CA LEU A 2 18.66 11.78 -0.72
C LEU A 2 19.28 10.61 -1.49
N ARG A 3 19.05 9.36 -1.05
CA ARG A 3 19.39 8.18 -1.84
C ARG A 3 18.54 8.19 -3.12
N LYS A 4 19.06 8.84 -4.16
CA LYS A 4 18.78 8.47 -5.54
C LYS A 4 19.38 7.08 -5.70
N TYR A 5 18.55 6.04 -5.79
CA TYR A 5 18.96 4.83 -6.48
C TYR A 5 19.17 5.27 -7.94
N PRO A 6 20.40 5.48 -8.44
CA PRO A 6 20.56 6.00 -9.79
C PRO A 6 20.09 4.99 -10.85
N GLU A 7 19.97 3.72 -10.46
CA GLU A 7 19.58 2.60 -11.33
C GLU A 7 18.57 1.63 -10.66
N GLY A 8 17.86 2.05 -9.61
CA GLY A 8 16.98 1.17 -8.85
C GLY A 8 15.64 1.81 -8.52
N LEU A 9 14.61 0.98 -8.38
CA LEU A 9 13.26 1.39 -8.01
C LEU A 9 12.94 0.87 -6.61
N GLU A 10 12.47 1.74 -5.72
CA GLU A 10 11.92 1.28 -4.45
C GLU A 10 10.55 0.63 -4.70
N ILE A 11 10.38 -0.61 -4.19
CA ILE A 11 9.13 -1.35 -4.26
C ILE A 11 8.66 -1.64 -2.84
N LYS A 12 7.40 -1.32 -2.54
CA LYS A 12 6.76 -1.62 -1.25
C LYS A 12 5.47 -2.38 -1.46
N CYS A 13 5.30 -3.47 -0.72
CA CYS A 13 4.04 -4.21 -0.68
C CYS A 13 3.30 -3.94 0.62
N THR A 14 1.97 -3.94 0.55
CA THR A 14 1.09 -3.91 1.72
C THR A 14 -0.16 -4.73 1.43
N ILE A 15 -0.71 -5.34 2.48
CA ILE A 15 -2.05 -5.95 2.44
C ILE A 15 -3.14 -4.96 2.91
N GLY A 16 -2.71 -3.74 3.26
CA GLY A 16 -3.56 -2.67 3.75
C GLY A 16 -3.88 -2.76 5.25
N ASN A 17 -4.54 -1.71 5.74
CA ASN A 17 -4.94 -1.57 7.14
C ASN A 17 -6.30 -2.23 7.35
N ILE A 18 -6.42 -3.03 8.41
CA ILE A 18 -7.66 -3.72 8.76
C ILE A 18 -8.41 -2.99 9.87
N LYS A 19 -9.73 -3.14 9.89
CA LYS A 19 -10.58 -2.64 10.98
C LYS A 19 -10.16 -3.30 12.31
N THR A 20 -10.06 -2.50 13.37
CA THR A 20 -9.82 -3.02 14.73
C THR A 20 -10.92 -4.03 15.11
N GLY A 21 -10.51 -5.19 15.61
CA GLY A 21 -11.43 -6.27 15.98
C GLY A 21 -11.90 -7.14 14.80
N ALA A 22 -11.37 -6.95 13.59
CA ALA A 22 -11.62 -7.87 12.48
C ALA A 22 -11.07 -9.27 12.83
N ASN A 23 -11.96 -10.27 12.84
CA ASN A 23 -11.60 -11.66 13.10
C ASN A 23 -11.32 -12.41 11.78
N LEU A 24 -10.23 -12.04 11.11
CA LEU A 24 -9.81 -12.63 9.85
C LEU A 24 -8.94 -13.86 10.10
N ARG A 25 -9.22 -14.95 9.41
CA ARG A 25 -8.36 -16.15 9.41
C ARG A 25 -7.24 -16.01 8.39
N ALA A 26 -6.19 -16.82 8.55
CA ALA A 26 -5.14 -16.92 7.55
C ALA A 26 -5.75 -17.36 6.20
N GLY A 27 -5.39 -16.67 5.12
CA GLY A 27 -5.92 -16.96 3.79
C GLY A 27 -7.27 -16.31 3.46
N GLU A 28 -7.90 -15.56 4.37
CA GLU A 28 -9.14 -14.85 4.05
C GLU A 28 -8.88 -13.53 3.31
N SER A 29 -9.75 -13.26 2.32
CA SER A 29 -9.81 -11.96 1.66
C SER A 29 -10.11 -10.87 2.67
N ARG A 30 -9.38 -9.75 2.57
CA ARG A 30 -9.46 -8.65 3.54
C ARG A 30 -10.17 -7.43 2.98
N ILE A 31 -10.56 -7.45 1.71
CA ILE A 31 -11.07 -6.28 0.99
C ILE A 31 -12.28 -5.63 1.69
N SER A 32 -13.18 -6.43 2.27
CA SER A 32 -14.36 -5.96 3.00
C SER A 32 -14.05 -5.32 4.36
N GLN A 33 -12.91 -5.67 4.96
CA GLN A 33 -12.48 -5.18 6.28
C GLN A 33 -11.43 -4.07 6.18
N LEU A 34 -11.05 -3.69 4.96
CA LEU A 34 -9.99 -2.73 4.72
C LEU A 34 -10.44 -1.32 5.13
N THR A 35 -9.67 -0.65 5.97
CA THR A 35 -9.92 0.75 6.40
C THR A 35 -9.08 1.76 5.63
N GLY A 36 -8.03 1.29 4.96
CA GLY A 36 -7.20 2.09 4.06
C GLY A 36 -5.96 1.32 3.64
N VAL A 37 -5.15 1.95 2.80
CA VAL A 37 -3.86 1.39 2.36
C VAL A 37 -2.76 2.36 2.73
N THR A 38 -1.72 1.86 3.40
CA THR A 38 -0.54 2.65 3.76
C THR A 38 0.71 1.86 3.39
N TRP A 39 1.58 2.46 2.58
CA TRP A 39 2.94 1.95 2.40
C TRP A 39 3.84 2.49 3.51
N GLN A 40 4.74 1.62 3.96
CA GLN A 40 5.70 1.93 5.01
C GLN A 40 7.13 1.95 4.46
N ALA A 41 7.94 2.86 4.98
CA ALA A 41 9.34 3.01 4.61
C ALA A 41 10.21 3.23 5.87
N HIS A 42 11.52 3.04 5.73
CA HIS A 42 12.48 3.33 6.80
C HIS A 42 13.06 4.76 6.71
N HIS A 43 12.79 5.44 5.59
CA HIS A 43 13.29 6.78 5.26
C HIS A 43 12.12 7.61 4.70
N ARG A 44 12.21 8.93 4.82
CA ARG A 44 11.22 9.88 4.27
C ARG A 44 11.66 10.47 2.93
N GLU A 45 12.75 9.98 2.38
CA GLU A 45 13.49 10.59 1.26
C GLU A 45 13.14 9.97 -0.10
N VAL A 46 12.20 9.03 -0.11
CA VAL A 46 11.81 8.27 -1.29
C VAL A 46 10.94 9.15 -2.19
N ALA A 47 11.45 9.47 -3.38
CA ALA A 47 10.76 10.25 -4.41
C ALA A 47 10.03 9.38 -5.44
N GLU A 48 10.61 8.21 -5.75
CA GLU A 48 10.09 7.25 -6.72
C GLU A 48 9.73 5.94 -6.02
N LEU A 49 8.49 5.48 -6.20
CA LEU A 49 7.97 4.30 -5.52
C LEU A 49 6.99 3.53 -6.41
N LEU A 50 7.21 2.23 -6.54
CA LEU A 50 6.19 1.27 -6.96
C LEU A 50 5.54 0.64 -5.71
N GLY A 51 4.29 1.03 -5.45
CA GLY A 51 3.47 0.52 -4.38
C GLY A 51 2.59 -0.63 -4.86
N LEU A 52 2.78 -1.82 -4.30
CA LEU A 52 1.92 -2.98 -4.54
C LEU A 52 0.91 -3.15 -3.39
N VAL A 53 -0.32 -3.49 -3.76
CA VAL A 53 -1.33 -3.99 -2.83
C VAL A 53 -1.62 -5.44 -3.20
N TRP A 54 -1.68 -6.31 -2.20
CA TRP A 54 -1.99 -7.71 -2.40
C TRP A 54 -3.02 -8.18 -1.38
N ASP A 55 -3.76 -9.22 -1.71
CA ASP A 55 -4.76 -9.84 -0.83
C ASP A 55 -4.88 -11.34 -1.14
N PHE A 56 -5.66 -12.08 -0.36
CA PHE A 56 -6.08 -13.44 -0.70
C PHE A 56 -7.36 -13.39 -1.53
N VAL A 57 -7.25 -13.66 -2.83
CA VAL A 57 -8.37 -13.61 -3.77
C VAL A 57 -8.90 -15.02 -4.00
N ASN A 58 -10.22 -15.19 -4.03
CA ASN A 58 -10.88 -16.47 -4.27
C ASN A 58 -10.68 -16.91 -5.74
N SER A 59 -10.33 -18.18 -5.94
CA SER A 59 -10.45 -18.87 -7.24
C SER A 59 -11.76 -19.64 -7.30
N ASP A 60 -12.23 -19.91 -8.52
CA ASP A 60 -13.40 -20.75 -8.81
C ASP A 60 -13.42 -22.11 -8.07
N ASN A 61 -12.28 -22.55 -7.51
CA ASN A 61 -12.13 -23.79 -6.75
C ASN A 61 -12.30 -23.63 -5.22
N ASN A 62 -12.95 -22.57 -4.73
CA ASN A 62 -13.16 -22.28 -3.30
C ASN A 62 -11.86 -22.15 -2.47
N PHE A 63 -10.72 -21.90 -3.13
CA PHE A 63 -9.44 -21.66 -2.47
C PHE A 63 -9.00 -20.22 -2.70
N ASN A 64 -8.65 -19.52 -1.63
CA ASN A 64 -8.07 -18.18 -1.74
C ASN A 64 -6.55 -18.26 -1.83
N TYR A 65 -5.95 -17.50 -2.74
CA TYR A 65 -4.50 -17.48 -2.95
C TYR A 65 -3.97 -16.04 -2.95
N PRO A 66 -2.72 -15.82 -2.50
CA PRO A 66 -2.09 -14.50 -2.53
C PRO A 66 -2.04 -13.96 -3.97
N THR A 67 -2.58 -12.77 -4.16
CA THR A 67 -2.67 -12.13 -5.47
C THR A 67 -2.33 -10.65 -5.33
N ILE A 68 -1.53 -10.11 -6.24
CA ILE A 68 -1.36 -8.66 -6.37
C ILE A 68 -2.68 -8.11 -6.93
N THR A 69 -3.37 -7.29 -6.14
CA THR A 69 -4.69 -6.76 -6.48
C THR A 69 -4.61 -5.36 -7.08
N ALA A 70 -3.53 -4.63 -6.82
CA ALA A 70 -3.25 -3.35 -7.47
C ALA A 70 -1.76 -2.99 -7.44
N ALA A 71 -1.34 -2.17 -8.41
CA ALA A 71 -0.03 -1.56 -8.49
C ALA A 71 -0.16 -0.06 -8.74
N PHE A 72 0.61 0.74 -8.02
CA PHE A 72 0.62 2.19 -8.06
C PHE A 72 2.04 2.70 -8.19
N TYR A 73 2.25 3.78 -8.94
CA TYR A 73 3.56 4.40 -9.08
C TYR A 73 3.48 5.92 -8.91
N SER A 74 4.48 6.46 -8.23
CA SER A 74 4.71 7.90 -8.19
C SER A 74 6.21 8.14 -8.30
N ASN A 75 6.59 9.17 -9.05
CA ASN A 75 7.95 9.69 -9.15
C ASN A 75 8.10 11.11 -8.59
N ASN A 76 7.09 11.60 -7.88
CA ASN A 76 6.99 12.96 -7.39
C ASN A 76 6.70 13.03 -5.89
N LEU A 77 7.02 11.97 -5.14
CA LEU A 77 6.92 11.97 -3.68
C LEU A 77 7.96 12.93 -3.08
N ILE A 78 7.56 13.62 -2.02
CA ILE A 78 8.43 14.52 -1.24
C ILE A 78 8.46 14.10 0.22
N GLN A 79 9.36 14.70 1.01
CA GLN A 79 9.55 14.31 2.40
C GLN A 79 8.28 14.34 3.26
N ASP A 80 7.40 15.31 3.02
CA ASP A 80 6.17 15.50 3.77
C ASP A 80 5.01 14.60 3.30
N ASP A 81 5.20 13.85 2.22
CA ASP A 81 4.33 12.72 1.87
C ASP A 81 4.52 11.51 2.78
N TRP A 82 5.57 11.54 3.60
CA TRP A 82 5.88 10.54 4.61
C TRP A 82 5.66 11.13 6.00
N GLY A 83 4.97 10.38 6.86
CA GLY A 83 4.79 10.75 8.26
C GLY A 83 6.11 10.86 9.02
N LYS A 84 6.04 11.36 10.25
CA LYS A 84 7.20 11.34 11.15
C LYS A 84 7.64 9.90 11.38
N ILE A 85 8.95 9.71 11.49
CA ILE A 85 9.52 8.40 11.79
C ILE A 85 9.15 8.03 13.23
N THR A 86 8.62 6.83 13.42
CA THR A 86 8.26 6.24 14.71
C THR A 86 9.07 4.96 14.96
N GLY A 87 8.96 4.39 16.16
CA GLY A 87 9.70 3.18 16.54
C GLY A 87 11.17 3.43 16.85
N THR A 88 11.53 4.66 17.27
CA THR A 88 12.91 5.05 17.60
C THR A 88 13.37 4.60 18.99
N THR A 89 12.52 3.92 19.76
CA THR A 89 12.79 3.44 21.12
C THR A 89 12.35 1.99 21.29
N GLY A 90 13.21 1.13 21.85
CA GLY A 90 12.91 -0.28 22.13
C GLY A 90 13.28 -1.26 21.00
N ARG A 91 12.54 -2.38 20.90
CA ARG A 91 12.78 -3.49 19.95
C ARG A 91 12.21 -3.26 18.54
N ASN A 92 11.59 -2.09 18.31
CA ASN A 92 10.86 -1.79 17.08
C ASN A 92 11.81 -1.25 16.00
N THR A 93 11.51 -1.57 14.74
CA THR A 93 12.24 -1.04 13.59
C THR A 93 11.79 0.39 13.28
N LYS A 94 12.75 1.26 12.97
CA LYS A 94 12.53 2.65 12.53
C LYS A 94 11.63 2.67 11.29
N VAL A 95 10.40 3.19 11.40
CA VAL A 95 9.40 3.14 10.32
C VAL A 95 8.66 4.46 10.19
N THR A 96 8.28 4.81 8.96
CA THR A 96 7.32 5.86 8.65
C THR A 96 6.22 5.31 7.76
N GLY A 97 4.99 5.77 7.98
CA GLY A 97 3.85 5.49 7.10
C GLY A 97 3.58 6.65 6.16
N MET A 98 3.16 6.35 4.94
CA MET A 98 2.77 7.35 3.96
C MET A 98 1.56 8.18 4.43
N ALA A 99 1.68 9.51 4.34
CA ALA A 99 0.64 10.47 4.65
C ALA A 99 -0.44 10.53 3.56
N ALA A 100 -1.52 11.28 3.80
CA ALA A 100 -2.62 11.41 2.85
C ALA A 100 -2.18 12.01 1.51
N SER A 101 -1.28 13.00 1.53
CA SER A 101 -0.75 13.62 0.30
C SER A 101 0.01 12.63 -0.58
N GLY A 102 0.86 11.79 0.02
CA GLY A 102 1.55 10.71 -0.69
C GLY A 102 0.59 9.69 -1.29
N ARG A 103 -0.44 9.29 -0.53
CA ARG A 103 -1.45 8.34 -1.04
C ARG A 103 -2.22 8.90 -2.23
N ILE A 104 -2.49 10.20 -2.26
CA ILE A 104 -3.13 10.86 -3.42
C ILE A 104 -2.22 10.75 -4.64
N LYS A 105 -0.92 11.06 -4.49
CA LYS A 105 0.06 10.94 -5.59
C LYS A 105 0.20 9.50 -6.10
N MET A 106 0.24 8.52 -5.19
CA MET A 106 0.22 7.11 -5.58
C MET A 106 -1.06 6.74 -6.33
N GLY A 107 -2.22 7.20 -5.86
CA GLY A 107 -3.52 6.96 -6.48
C GLY A 107 -3.63 7.48 -7.92
N GLN A 108 -3.01 8.63 -8.20
CA GLN A 108 -2.93 9.22 -9.54
C GLN A 108 -2.14 8.36 -10.53
N GLY A 109 -1.21 7.53 -10.04
CA GLY A 109 -0.44 6.60 -10.85
C GLY A 109 -0.87 5.16 -10.66
N CYS A 110 -2.17 4.87 -10.66
CA CYS A 110 -2.64 3.49 -10.73
C CYS A 110 -2.23 2.86 -12.08
N ILE A 111 -1.37 1.84 -12.03
CA ILE A 111 -0.84 1.17 -13.23
C ILE A 111 -1.62 -0.10 -13.53
N ALA A 112 -2.00 -0.83 -12.47
CA ALA A 112 -2.71 -2.08 -12.59
C ALA A 112 -3.71 -2.23 -11.45
N LEU A 113 -4.83 -2.85 -11.77
CA LEU A 113 -5.93 -3.14 -10.86
C LEU A 113 -6.55 -4.46 -11.30
N ILE A 114 -6.77 -5.36 -10.35
CA ILE A 114 -7.49 -6.60 -10.65
C ILE A 114 -8.91 -6.27 -11.10
N ASP A 115 -9.36 -6.93 -12.16
CA ASP A 115 -10.74 -6.81 -12.66
C ASP A 115 -11.69 -7.62 -11.74
N ASN A 116 -11.93 -7.07 -10.56
CA ASN A 116 -12.81 -7.63 -9.56
C ASN A 116 -13.52 -6.49 -8.83
N GLN A 117 -14.84 -6.41 -8.98
CA GLN A 117 -15.67 -5.27 -8.57
C GLN A 117 -15.44 -4.80 -7.11
N PRO A 118 -15.45 -5.68 -6.10
CA PRO A 118 -15.07 -5.32 -4.73
C PRO A 118 -13.75 -4.55 -4.61
N TYR A 119 -12.71 -4.99 -5.32
CA TYR A 119 -11.40 -4.33 -5.31
C TYR A 119 -11.44 -2.99 -6.05
N VAL A 120 -12.09 -2.95 -7.22
CA VAL A 120 -12.24 -1.73 -8.02
C VAL A 120 -12.92 -0.63 -7.21
N GLN A 121 -14.06 -0.94 -6.59
CA GLN A 121 -14.82 0.03 -5.78
C GLN A 121 -14.03 0.47 -4.55
N LYS A 122 -13.38 -0.48 -3.87
CA LYS A 122 -12.64 -0.19 -2.64
C LYS A 122 -11.41 0.67 -2.89
N TYR A 123 -10.65 0.38 -3.93
CA TYR A 123 -9.46 1.16 -4.25
C TYR A 123 -9.80 2.51 -4.88
N SER A 124 -10.82 2.58 -5.72
CA SER A 124 -11.27 3.86 -6.27
C SER A 124 -11.65 4.86 -5.18
N SER A 125 -12.41 4.41 -4.17
CA SER A 125 -12.75 5.24 -3.01
C SER A 125 -11.55 5.55 -2.10
N THR A 126 -10.67 4.57 -1.86
CA THR A 126 -9.51 4.73 -0.95
C THR A 126 -8.47 5.69 -1.50
N PHE A 127 -8.20 5.62 -2.80
CA PHE A 127 -7.17 6.40 -3.48
C PHE A 127 -7.71 7.61 -4.23
N LYS A 128 -9.04 7.78 -4.27
CA LYS A 128 -9.72 8.82 -5.06
C LYS A 128 -9.32 8.75 -6.53
N MET A 129 -9.29 7.53 -7.07
CA MET A 129 -9.10 7.32 -8.51
C MET A 129 -10.36 7.85 -9.22
N VAL A 130 -10.14 8.57 -10.32
CA VAL A 130 -11.22 9.17 -11.14
C VAL A 130 -11.86 8.09 -11.99
#